data_AF-A0A2T6GCE6-F1
#
_entry.id   AF-A0A2T6GCE6-F1
#
_cell.length_a   1.000
_cell.length_b   1.000
_cell.length_c   1.000
_cell.angle_alpha   90.00
_cell.angle_beta   90.00
_cell.angle_gamma   90.00
#
_symmetry.space_group_name_H-M   'P 1'
#
loop_
_entity.id
_entity.type
_entity.pdbx_description
1 polymer ?
#
loop_
_entity_poly.entity_id
_entity_poly.type
_entity_poly.pdbx_seq_one_letter_code
_entity_poly.pdbx_strand_id
1 'polypeptide(L)'
;MRRTIPIVVLSVLSGLAQAQTTSPFNCNNFLTFNGDQSTTLSTFKQSPETMAWNWFVCLNQADSSNGGLRVWETFKPSDQVYRLKGAEPLPYSERENLPSEVPELAQKQGMDPKGLFQFLGNDTAGSPQNGVQQVDGLALKMRSGAPVPPSKHEQLVRFHLMMGKDTFNYIVANKVYNRDGLAKLTSNLDFPATAWELKTSWFWIGTDQGFKTLLAEDGYYISQAYYVDSTGQYQVGYAALSGMHVINKLTPDWVWTTFENRNNPKYTVTNDTPPKPMTNITGPTDAAKPVNISFQQQYSNLAQYELIGVQYDQHQAEPKLLANSQLESAFQGSSSCLACHSTAAYSTQKNNFFSFNIDHTGGILYPTSVLPDKDFVGYQKLDYVWSLKRAQWKR
;
A
#
# COMPACT_ATOMS: atom_id res chain seq x y z
N MET A 1 47.88 -69.45 -10.39
CA MET A 1 46.53 -69.10 -10.87
C MET A 1 46.18 -67.70 -10.41
N ARG A 2 46.09 -66.74 -11.34
CA ARG A 2 45.10 -65.64 -11.34
C ARG A 2 45.27 -64.92 -12.68
N ARG A 3 44.22 -65.02 -13.49
CA ARG A 3 44.04 -64.29 -14.75
C ARG A 3 43.43 -62.92 -14.43
N THR A 4 43.79 -61.99 -15.31
CA THR A 4 43.35 -60.60 -15.53
C THR A 4 41.84 -60.37 -15.53
N ILE A 5 41.43 -59.13 -15.26
CA ILE A 5 40.56 -58.24 -16.09
C ILE A 5 40.45 -56.85 -15.40
N PRO A 6 40.44 -55.73 -16.15
CA PRO A 6 40.49 -54.37 -15.63
C PRO A 6 39.10 -53.81 -15.26
N ILE A 7 39.06 -52.82 -14.36
CA ILE A 7 37.85 -52.06 -14.03
C ILE A 7 38.08 -50.59 -14.35
N VAL A 8 37.21 -50.06 -15.21
CA VAL A 8 36.95 -48.64 -15.43
C VAL A 8 35.90 -48.19 -14.41
N VAL A 9 36.12 -47.10 -13.66
CA VAL A 9 35.04 -46.20 -13.20
C VAL A 9 35.55 -44.75 -13.10
N LEU A 10 34.68 -43.87 -13.61
CA LEU A 10 34.68 -42.42 -13.71
C LEU A 10 35.12 -41.64 -12.46
N SER A 11 35.72 -40.46 -12.69
CA SER A 11 35.13 -39.19 -12.22
C SER A 11 35.70 -38.02 -13.04
N VAL A 12 34.87 -37.48 -13.93
CA VAL A 12 35.09 -36.16 -14.53
C VAL A 12 34.74 -35.16 -13.44
N LEU A 13 35.76 -34.48 -12.92
CA LEU A 13 35.63 -33.27 -12.12
C LEU A 13 35.10 -32.15 -13.02
N SER A 14 33.78 -32.09 -13.16
CA SER A 14 33.10 -30.93 -13.71
C SER A 14 33.15 -29.83 -12.65
N GLY A 15 34.09 -28.90 -12.82
CA GLY A 15 34.02 -27.61 -12.16
C GLY A 15 32.76 -26.89 -12.61
N LEU A 16 31.71 -26.98 -11.81
CA LEU A 16 30.64 -25.99 -11.80
C LEU A 16 30.95 -25.07 -10.64
N ALA A 17 31.71 -24.02 -10.95
CA ALA A 17 31.58 -22.78 -10.21
C ALA A 17 30.09 -22.42 -10.25
N GLN A 18 29.36 -22.68 -9.17
CA GLN A 18 28.11 -22.01 -8.92
C GLN A 18 28.45 -20.53 -8.91
N ALA A 19 28.08 -19.84 -9.98
CA ALA A 19 28.11 -18.40 -10.05
C ALA A 19 27.16 -17.88 -8.98
N GLN A 20 27.70 -17.69 -7.79
CA GLN A 20 27.09 -16.89 -6.75
C GLN A 20 27.14 -15.44 -7.22
N THR A 21 26.06 -14.71 -6.98
CA THR A 21 25.94 -13.25 -7.05
C THR A 21 25.64 -12.64 -8.44
N THR A 22 24.36 -12.64 -8.83
CA THR A 22 23.80 -11.43 -9.46
C THR A 22 23.46 -10.46 -8.33
N SER A 23 24.03 -9.26 -8.38
CA SER A 23 24.05 -8.27 -7.30
C SER A 23 22.66 -8.02 -6.70
N PRO A 24 22.48 -8.05 -5.35
CA PRO A 24 21.23 -7.65 -4.74
C PRO A 24 20.96 -6.19 -5.13
N PHE A 25 19.75 -5.92 -5.62
CA PHE A 25 19.34 -4.57 -6.01
C PHE A 25 19.70 -3.55 -4.91
N ASN A 26 20.31 -2.44 -5.32
CA ASN A 26 20.81 -1.44 -4.37
C ASN A 26 19.65 -0.60 -3.81
N CYS A 27 19.41 -0.73 -2.51
CA CYS A 27 18.34 -0.02 -1.80
C CYS A 27 18.73 1.37 -1.25
N ASN A 28 19.98 1.83 -1.37
CA ASN A 28 20.39 3.07 -0.69
C ASN A 28 19.68 4.33 -1.22
N ASN A 29 19.40 4.41 -2.53
CA ASN A 29 18.82 5.59 -3.17
C ASN A 29 17.68 5.24 -4.14
N PHE A 30 16.99 4.12 -3.92
CA PHE A 30 15.95 3.67 -4.86
C PHE A 30 14.76 4.63 -4.95
N LEU A 31 14.44 5.36 -3.87
CA LEU A 31 13.37 6.37 -3.84
C LEU A 31 13.65 7.56 -4.79
N THR A 32 14.93 7.83 -5.06
CA THR A 32 15.37 8.84 -6.03
C THR A 32 15.87 8.21 -7.33
N PHE A 33 15.52 6.94 -7.58
CA PHE A 33 15.98 6.16 -8.73
C PHE A 33 17.51 6.19 -8.93
N ASN A 34 18.25 6.18 -7.82
CA ASN A 34 19.71 6.29 -7.78
C ASN A 34 20.28 7.54 -8.49
N GLY A 35 19.46 8.58 -8.68
CA GLY A 35 19.83 9.79 -9.42
C GLY A 35 19.82 9.62 -10.94
N ASP A 36 19.40 8.45 -11.45
CA ASP A 36 19.32 8.14 -12.88
C ASP A 36 17.96 7.50 -13.21
N GLN A 37 16.97 8.37 -13.40
CA GLN A 37 15.61 7.98 -13.77
C GLN A 37 15.59 7.27 -15.14
N SER A 38 16.40 7.70 -16.10
CA SER A 38 16.40 7.16 -17.47
C SER A 38 16.87 5.72 -17.48
N THR A 39 17.99 5.42 -16.80
CA THR A 39 18.49 4.06 -16.65
C THR A 39 17.50 3.20 -15.87
N THR A 40 16.95 3.73 -14.77
CA THR A 40 15.94 3.01 -13.97
C THR A 40 14.71 2.66 -14.81
N LEU A 41 14.23 3.60 -15.63
CA LEU A 41 13.12 3.37 -16.55
C LEU A 41 13.44 2.32 -17.62
N SER A 42 14.66 2.35 -18.18
CA SER A 42 15.12 1.35 -19.13
C SER A 42 15.15 -0.06 -18.51
N THR A 43 15.67 -0.20 -17.30
CA THR A 43 15.67 -1.47 -16.55
C THR A 43 14.26 -1.91 -16.18
N PHE A 44 13.42 -0.99 -15.71
CA PHE A 44 12.02 -1.27 -15.37
C PHE A 44 11.26 -1.84 -16.58
N LYS A 45 11.42 -1.25 -17.77
CA LYS A 45 10.74 -1.73 -19.00
C LYS A 45 11.18 -3.13 -19.43
N GLN A 46 12.34 -3.62 -19.00
CA GLN A 46 12.78 -5.00 -19.29
C GLN A 46 12.07 -6.03 -18.41
N SER A 47 11.76 -5.68 -17.15
CA SER A 47 10.97 -6.51 -16.25
C SER A 47 10.32 -5.67 -15.14
N PRO A 48 9.09 -5.17 -15.39
CA PRO A 48 8.34 -4.37 -14.42
C PRO A 48 8.16 -5.09 -13.08
N GLU A 49 7.89 -6.39 -13.12
CA GLU A 49 7.63 -7.24 -11.96
C GLU A 49 8.88 -7.42 -11.09
N THR A 50 10.06 -7.60 -11.72
CA THR A 50 11.33 -7.69 -11.00
C THR A 50 11.66 -6.37 -10.31
N MET A 51 11.46 -5.25 -10.99
CA MET A 51 11.68 -3.93 -10.39
C MET A 51 10.67 -3.63 -9.26
N ALA A 52 9.40 -4.00 -9.43
CA ALA A 52 8.39 -3.89 -8.39
C ALA A 52 8.78 -4.66 -7.12
N TRP A 53 9.23 -5.90 -7.28
CA TRP A 53 9.74 -6.73 -6.19
C TRP A 53 10.99 -6.13 -5.53
N ASN A 54 11.94 -5.61 -6.32
CA ASN A 54 13.10 -4.92 -5.79
C ASN A 54 12.70 -3.74 -4.89
N TRP A 55 11.75 -2.92 -5.32
CA TRP A 55 11.23 -1.81 -4.50
C TRP A 55 10.51 -2.32 -3.26
N PHE A 56 9.68 -3.36 -3.36
CA PHE A 56 8.99 -3.94 -2.20
C PHE A 56 9.97 -4.52 -1.17
N VAL A 57 11.04 -5.17 -1.62
CA VAL A 57 12.14 -5.61 -0.76
C VAL A 57 12.79 -4.41 -0.07
N CYS A 58 13.19 -3.37 -0.80
CA CYS A 58 13.82 -2.19 -0.22
C CYS A 58 12.91 -1.46 0.78
N LEU A 59 11.62 -1.31 0.47
CA LEU A 59 10.64 -0.72 1.37
C LEU A 59 10.53 -1.49 2.68
N ASN A 60 10.71 -2.81 2.65
CA ASN A 60 10.67 -3.70 3.82
C ASN A 60 12.05 -3.97 4.43
N GLN A 61 13.13 -3.32 3.99
CA GLN A 61 14.42 -3.39 4.71
C GLN A 61 14.39 -2.52 5.97
N ALA A 62 15.18 -2.91 6.96
CA ALA A 62 15.39 -2.08 8.15
C ALA A 62 16.31 -0.91 7.79
N ASP A 63 15.88 0.30 8.13
CA ASP A 63 16.65 1.52 7.99
C ASP A 63 17.44 1.77 9.27
N SER A 64 18.74 1.46 9.22
CA SER A 64 19.66 1.62 10.35
C SER A 64 19.82 3.09 10.78
N SER A 65 19.54 4.05 9.89
CA SER A 65 19.59 5.47 10.22
C SER A 65 18.36 5.96 11.00
N ASN A 66 17.26 5.20 10.94
CA ASN A 66 15.98 5.50 11.60
C ASN A 66 15.63 4.44 12.65
N GLY A 67 16.60 4.02 13.45
CA GLY A 67 16.36 3.13 14.59
C GLY A 67 15.92 1.72 14.22
N GLY A 68 16.14 1.29 12.97
CA GLY A 68 15.77 -0.04 12.48
C GLY A 68 14.32 -0.17 12.02
N LEU A 69 13.59 0.96 11.89
CA LEU A 69 12.27 0.98 11.25
C LEU A 69 12.33 0.43 9.83
N ARG A 70 11.24 -0.15 9.33
CA ARG A 70 11.15 -0.45 7.89
C ARG A 70 11.23 0.85 7.09
N VAL A 71 11.84 0.83 5.91
CA VAL A 71 11.93 2.05 5.07
C VAL A 71 10.55 2.65 4.83
N TRP A 72 9.52 1.84 4.59
CA TRP A 72 8.16 2.37 4.43
C TRP A 72 7.60 3.02 5.71
N GLU A 73 8.04 2.62 6.91
CA GLU A 73 7.60 3.21 8.18
C GLU A 73 8.17 4.62 8.40
N THR A 74 9.20 5.02 7.63
CA THR A 74 9.74 6.37 7.62
C THR A 74 8.92 7.35 6.77
N PHE A 75 8.01 6.83 5.91
CA PHE A 75 7.13 7.67 5.09
C PHE A 75 6.19 8.51 5.96
N LYS A 76 5.81 9.72 5.53
CA LYS A 76 4.93 10.60 6.31
C LYS A 76 3.48 10.08 6.25
N PRO A 77 2.85 9.72 7.39
CA PRO A 77 1.44 9.33 7.43
C PRO A 77 0.53 10.45 6.95
N SER A 78 -0.51 10.11 6.19
CA SER A 78 -1.42 11.09 5.58
C SER A 78 -2.19 11.93 6.62
N ASP A 79 -2.48 11.40 7.81
CA ASP A 79 -3.12 12.15 8.92
C ASP A 79 -2.20 13.26 9.49
N GLN A 80 -0.89 13.09 9.35
CA GLN A 80 0.11 14.09 9.72
C GLN A 80 0.41 15.09 8.59
N VAL A 81 -0.15 14.87 7.39
CA VAL A 81 -0.09 15.82 6.26
C VAL A 81 -1.39 16.63 6.20
N TYR A 82 -2.52 15.93 6.21
CA TYR A 82 -3.86 16.50 6.13
C TYR A 82 -4.45 16.68 7.54
N ARG A 83 -3.86 17.64 8.25
CA ARG A 83 -4.15 17.91 9.66
C ARG A 83 -5.57 18.43 9.88
N LEU A 84 -6.08 18.22 11.08
CA LEU A 84 -7.34 18.84 11.54
C LEU A 84 -7.29 20.35 11.33
N LYS A 85 -8.44 20.92 10.93
CA LYS A 85 -8.58 22.35 10.64
C LYS A 85 -7.57 22.88 9.60
N GLY A 86 -7.11 22.02 8.69
CA GLY A 86 -6.20 22.41 7.61
C GLY A 86 -4.86 22.99 8.09
N ALA A 87 -4.43 22.61 9.30
CA ALA A 87 -3.17 23.07 9.87
C ALA A 87 -1.98 22.68 8.99
N GLU A 88 -0.91 23.47 9.06
CA GLU A 88 0.33 23.17 8.38
C GLU A 88 0.99 21.94 9.02
N PRO A 89 1.43 20.95 8.23
CA PRO A 89 2.09 19.77 8.78
C PRO A 89 3.50 20.10 9.28
N LEU A 90 3.94 19.37 10.31
CA LEU A 90 5.35 19.39 10.73
C LEU A 90 6.28 18.94 9.58
N PRO A 91 7.58 19.31 9.61
CA PRO A 91 8.58 18.84 8.65
C PRO A 91 8.54 17.32 8.41
N TYR A 92 9.03 16.87 7.25
CA TYR A 92 8.93 15.46 6.84
C TYR A 92 9.52 14.48 7.86
N SER A 93 10.69 14.81 8.41
CA SER A 93 11.43 14.01 9.39
C SER A 93 10.83 14.06 10.81
N GLU A 94 9.89 14.98 11.05
CA GLU A 94 9.25 15.13 12.35
C GLU A 94 7.90 14.40 12.36
N ARG A 95 7.55 13.84 13.52
CA ARG A 95 6.27 13.18 13.75
C ARG A 95 5.43 14.02 14.69
N GLU A 96 4.12 13.96 14.47
CA GLU A 96 3.15 14.46 15.43
C GLU A 96 3.22 13.63 16.72
N ASN A 97 3.04 14.27 17.86
CA ASN A 97 2.96 13.56 19.14
C ASN A 97 1.75 12.62 19.12
N LEU A 98 1.93 11.43 19.68
CA LEU A 98 0.81 10.54 19.94
C LEU A 98 -0.17 11.22 20.91
N PRO A 99 -1.49 11.03 20.74
CA PRO A 99 -2.46 11.36 21.78
C PRO A 99 -2.04 10.68 23.09
N SER A 100 -2.06 11.39 24.21
CA SER A 100 -1.58 10.92 25.53
C SER A 100 -2.13 9.56 25.96
N GLU A 101 -3.37 9.29 25.58
CA GLU A 101 -4.11 8.07 25.88
C GLU A 101 -3.50 6.85 25.20
N VAL A 102 -2.84 7.01 24.04
CA VAL A 102 -2.24 5.91 23.28
C VAL A 102 -1.07 5.26 24.04
N PRO A 103 0.00 5.99 24.44
CA PRO A 103 1.08 5.39 25.21
C PRO A 103 0.63 4.92 26.61
N GLU A 104 -0.34 5.58 27.23
CA GLU A 104 -0.92 5.11 28.51
C GLU A 104 -1.61 3.74 28.37
N LEU A 105 -2.42 3.56 27.33
CA LEU A 105 -3.08 2.29 27.05
C LEU A 105 -2.06 1.22 26.63
N ALA A 106 -1.09 1.57 25.79
CA ALA A 106 -0.01 0.67 25.40
C ALA A 106 0.74 0.12 26.64
N GLN A 107 1.12 1.00 27.57
CA GLN A 107 1.79 0.58 28.80
C GLN A 107 0.92 -0.37 29.64
N LYS A 108 -0.38 -0.07 29.79
CA LYS A 108 -1.33 -0.94 30.51
C LYS A 108 -1.50 -2.31 29.84
N GLN A 109 -1.30 -2.38 28.54
CA GLN A 109 -1.43 -3.60 27.73
C GLN A 109 -0.09 -4.36 27.57
N GLY A 110 0.99 -3.92 28.21
CA GLY A 110 2.31 -4.57 28.12
C GLY A 110 3.00 -4.36 26.76
N MET A 111 2.61 -3.33 26.02
CA MET A 111 3.23 -2.90 24.77
C MET A 111 4.40 -1.93 25.03
N ASP A 112 5.17 -1.59 24.00
CA ASP A 112 6.21 -0.56 24.10
C ASP A 112 5.60 0.84 23.89
N PRO A 113 5.40 1.65 24.96
CA PRO A 113 4.79 2.97 24.83
C PRO A 113 5.67 3.99 24.10
N LYS A 114 6.95 3.67 23.85
CA LYS A 114 7.89 4.52 23.08
C LYS A 114 8.07 4.05 21.65
N GLY A 115 7.50 2.91 21.28
CA GLY A 115 7.60 2.39 19.93
C GLY A 115 6.80 3.21 18.93
N LEU A 116 7.02 2.96 17.63
CA LEU A 116 6.20 3.52 16.57
C LEU A 116 4.80 2.91 16.61
N PHE A 117 3.77 3.74 16.46
CA PHE A 117 2.38 3.31 16.32
C PHE A 117 1.81 3.73 14.96
N GLN A 118 1.30 2.76 14.21
CA GLN A 118 0.56 3.01 12.98
C GLN A 118 -0.85 3.53 13.31
N PHE A 119 -1.22 4.69 12.76
CA PHE A 119 -2.59 5.19 12.89
C PHE A 119 -3.48 4.60 11.80
N LEU A 120 -4.38 3.69 12.19
CA LEU A 120 -5.25 2.93 11.29
C LEU A 120 -6.65 3.57 11.15
N GLY A 121 -6.70 4.88 11.32
CA GLY A 121 -7.85 5.73 11.02
C GLY A 121 -8.74 6.09 12.20
N ASN A 122 -9.76 6.88 11.90
CA ASN A 122 -10.77 7.37 12.83
C ASN A 122 -12.16 7.14 12.24
N ASP A 123 -12.94 6.28 12.90
CA ASP A 123 -14.24 5.79 12.42
C ASP A 123 -15.43 6.63 12.91
N THR A 124 -15.18 7.76 13.56
CA THR A 124 -16.25 8.71 13.90
C THR A 124 -16.92 9.25 12.63
N ALA A 125 -18.23 9.48 12.71
CA ALA A 125 -19.01 9.92 11.57
C ALA A 125 -18.49 11.24 10.99
N GLY A 126 -18.25 11.27 9.68
CA GLY A 126 -17.74 12.45 8.98
C GLY A 126 -16.22 12.65 9.08
N SER A 127 -15.48 11.75 9.74
CA SER A 127 -14.02 11.79 9.78
C SER A 127 -13.42 11.66 8.37
N PRO A 128 -12.55 12.58 7.94
CA PRO A 128 -11.81 12.46 6.68
C PRO A 128 -10.67 11.43 6.78
N GLN A 129 -10.47 10.85 7.96
CA GLN A 129 -9.43 9.88 8.27
C GLN A 129 -10.02 8.48 8.51
N ASN A 130 -11.20 8.18 7.96
CA ASN A 130 -11.81 6.86 8.09
C ASN A 130 -10.83 5.75 7.68
N GLY A 131 -10.75 4.71 8.52
CA GLY A 131 -9.78 3.63 8.40
C GLY A 131 -10.33 2.36 7.79
N VAL A 132 -11.65 2.22 7.60
CA VAL A 132 -12.29 0.93 7.25
C VAL A 132 -13.08 0.96 5.95
N GLN A 133 -13.41 2.16 5.45
CA GLN A 133 -14.20 2.33 4.24
C GLN A 133 -13.31 2.28 3.01
N GLN A 134 -13.70 1.43 2.07
CA GLN A 134 -13.23 1.42 0.71
C GLN A 134 -13.94 2.50 -0.11
N VAL A 135 -13.50 2.64 -1.36
CA VAL A 135 -13.98 3.68 -2.26
C VAL A 135 -15.45 3.51 -2.67
N ASP A 136 -15.98 2.29 -2.55
CA ASP A 136 -17.40 1.93 -2.72
C ASP A 136 -18.26 2.20 -1.48
N GLY A 137 -17.65 2.68 -0.40
CA GLY A 137 -18.32 2.89 0.89
C GLY A 137 -18.53 1.60 1.69
N LEU A 138 -18.10 0.45 1.17
CA LEU A 138 -18.15 -0.83 1.88
C LEU A 138 -16.89 -1.01 2.74
N ALA A 139 -17.01 -1.88 3.73
CA ALA A 139 -15.86 -2.36 4.50
C ALA A 139 -15.65 -3.84 4.20
N LEU A 140 -14.38 -4.26 4.20
CA LEU A 140 -14.03 -5.67 4.11
C LEU A 140 -14.02 -6.29 5.50
N LYS A 141 -14.76 -7.39 5.63
CA LYS A 141 -14.93 -8.12 6.89
C LYS A 141 -13.84 -9.16 7.08
N MET A 142 -13.34 -9.24 8.30
CA MET A 142 -12.64 -10.43 8.78
C MET A 142 -13.66 -11.54 9.07
N ARG A 143 -13.22 -12.79 8.97
CA ARG A 143 -14.04 -13.98 9.24
C ARG A 143 -14.63 -13.92 10.65
N SER A 144 -15.89 -14.31 10.80
CA SER A 144 -16.49 -14.57 12.11
C SER A 144 -16.10 -15.97 12.59
N GLY A 145 -15.27 -16.05 13.64
CA GLY A 145 -14.79 -17.30 14.22
C GLY A 145 -13.46 -17.77 13.64
N ALA A 146 -13.02 -18.97 14.07
CA ALA A 146 -11.68 -19.47 13.79
C ALA A 146 -11.27 -19.36 12.30
N PRO A 147 -10.04 -18.91 11.99
CA PRO A 147 -8.95 -18.61 12.92
C PRO A 147 -9.00 -17.21 13.57
N VAL A 148 -10.00 -16.39 13.25
CA VAL A 148 -10.13 -15.04 13.81
C VAL A 148 -10.76 -15.11 15.21
N PRO A 149 -10.18 -14.47 16.24
CA PRO A 149 -10.74 -14.48 17.59
C PRO A 149 -12.18 -13.94 17.64
N PRO A 150 -13.05 -14.51 18.49
CA PRO A 150 -14.39 -13.97 18.70
C PRO A 150 -14.34 -12.50 19.15
N SER A 151 -15.22 -11.68 18.57
CA SER A 151 -15.35 -10.27 18.91
C SER A 151 -16.82 -9.92 19.09
N LYS A 152 -17.11 -8.97 20.00
CA LYS A 152 -18.46 -8.42 20.18
C LYS A 152 -18.90 -7.51 19.03
N HIS A 153 -17.93 -7.00 18.28
CA HIS A 153 -18.13 -6.13 17.14
C HIS A 153 -17.51 -6.76 15.90
N GLU A 154 -18.07 -6.46 14.74
CA GLU A 154 -17.50 -6.88 13.46
C GLU A 154 -16.07 -6.38 13.33
N GLN A 155 -15.16 -7.28 12.99
CA GLN A 155 -13.75 -6.94 12.75
C GLN A 155 -13.59 -6.61 11.27
N LEU A 156 -13.07 -5.41 11.00
CA LEU A 156 -12.91 -4.87 9.66
C LEU A 156 -11.43 -4.73 9.33
N VAL A 157 -11.09 -4.96 8.05
CA VAL A 157 -9.76 -4.63 7.53
C VAL A 157 -9.58 -3.12 7.56
N ARG A 158 -8.40 -2.68 8.03
CA ARG A 158 -8.07 -1.27 8.18
C ARG A 158 -7.08 -0.78 7.13
N PHE A 159 -7.08 0.52 6.84
CA PHE A 159 -6.26 1.13 5.80
C PHE A 159 -5.42 2.29 6.34
N HIS A 160 -4.19 2.40 5.83
CA HIS A 160 -3.26 3.47 6.18
C HIS A 160 -2.57 3.98 4.91
N LEU A 161 -2.60 5.31 4.68
CA LEU A 161 -1.89 5.97 3.59
C LEU A 161 -0.68 6.75 4.10
N MET A 162 0.42 6.66 3.36
CA MET A 162 1.70 7.31 3.68
C MET A 162 2.37 7.80 2.40
N MET A 163 3.23 8.81 2.49
CA MET A 163 3.88 9.40 1.32
C MET A 163 5.39 9.63 1.48
N GLY A 164 6.09 9.55 0.36
CA GLY A 164 7.51 9.82 0.25
C GLY A 164 7.84 11.30 0.44
N LYS A 165 9.13 11.59 0.66
CA LYS A 165 9.62 12.94 0.97
C LYS A 165 9.29 13.95 -0.13
N ASP A 166 9.49 13.58 -1.40
CA ASP A 166 9.27 14.52 -2.50
C ASP A 166 7.79 14.75 -2.79
N THR A 167 6.93 13.74 -2.55
CA THR A 167 5.47 13.92 -2.54
C THR A 167 5.05 14.92 -1.46
N PHE A 168 5.54 14.75 -0.23
CA PHE A 168 5.26 15.66 0.88
C PHE A 168 5.75 17.08 0.59
N ASN A 169 7.00 17.23 0.15
CA ASN A 169 7.59 18.53 -0.14
C ASN A 169 6.79 19.28 -1.21
N TYR A 170 6.36 18.57 -2.26
CA TYR A 170 5.52 19.15 -3.30
C TYR A 170 4.18 19.64 -2.75
N ILE A 171 3.52 18.84 -1.90
CA ILE A 171 2.25 19.19 -1.25
C ILE A 171 2.40 20.46 -0.39
N VAL A 172 3.46 20.54 0.41
CA VAL A 172 3.73 21.70 1.30
C VAL A 172 4.09 22.94 0.49
N ALA A 173 4.99 22.82 -0.48
CA ALA A 173 5.42 23.94 -1.33
C ALA A 173 4.25 24.57 -2.10
N ASN A 174 3.33 23.74 -2.62
CA ASN A 174 2.13 24.19 -3.31
C ASN A 174 0.96 24.53 -2.36
N LYS A 175 1.14 24.36 -1.04
CA LYS A 175 0.14 24.60 0.00
C LYS A 175 -1.15 23.80 -0.14
N VAL A 176 -1.10 22.67 -0.86
CA VAL A 176 -2.27 21.80 -1.13
C VAL A 176 -2.53 20.77 -0.01
N TYR A 177 -1.86 20.89 1.14
CA TYR A 177 -2.15 20.12 2.36
C TYR A 177 -3.49 20.48 3.02
N ASN A 178 -4.13 21.58 2.60
CA ASN A 178 -5.44 22.01 3.08
C ASN A 178 -6.35 22.45 1.92
N ARG A 179 -7.65 22.59 2.22
CA ARG A 179 -8.68 22.97 1.26
C ARG A 179 -8.54 24.41 0.77
N ASP A 180 -8.01 25.31 1.58
CA ASP A 180 -7.80 26.70 1.20
C ASP A 180 -6.73 26.84 0.11
N GLY A 181 -5.71 25.98 0.12
CA GLY A 181 -4.72 25.89 -0.94
C GLY A 181 -5.30 25.24 -2.20
N LEU A 182 -6.01 24.12 -2.07
CA LEU A 182 -6.70 23.48 -3.21
C LEU A 182 -7.67 24.45 -3.91
N ALA A 183 -8.42 25.25 -3.15
CA ALA A 183 -9.36 26.26 -3.67
C ALA A 183 -8.69 27.38 -4.50
N LYS A 184 -7.35 27.47 -4.48
CA LYS A 184 -6.56 28.46 -5.23
C LYS A 184 -5.85 27.86 -6.44
N LEU A 185 -6.06 26.59 -6.76
CA LEU A 185 -5.45 25.97 -7.93
C LEU A 185 -5.88 26.66 -9.22
N THR A 186 -4.91 27.04 -10.04
CA THR A 186 -5.12 27.64 -11.37
C THR A 186 -4.71 26.69 -12.50
N SER A 187 -4.03 25.60 -12.19
CA SER A 187 -3.52 24.61 -13.13
C SER A 187 -3.58 23.21 -12.52
N ASN A 188 -3.38 22.20 -13.35
CA ASN A 188 -3.15 20.83 -12.90
C ASN A 188 -1.90 20.77 -12.00
N LEU A 189 -1.92 19.85 -11.04
CA LEU A 189 -0.72 19.45 -10.31
C LEU A 189 0.08 18.44 -11.14
N ASP A 190 1.40 18.50 -10.96
CA ASP A 190 2.37 17.64 -11.62
C ASP A 190 3.48 17.34 -10.60
N PHE A 191 3.36 16.21 -9.90
CA PHE A 191 4.30 15.81 -8.86
C PHE A 191 5.69 15.50 -9.46
N PRO A 192 6.78 15.60 -8.68
CA PRO A 192 8.11 15.26 -9.19
C PRO A 192 8.22 13.77 -9.54
N ALA A 193 9.14 13.40 -10.43
CA ALA A 193 9.36 12.00 -10.83
C ALA A 193 9.67 11.08 -9.63
N THR A 194 10.33 11.62 -8.61
CA THR A 194 10.68 10.94 -7.35
C THR A 194 9.54 10.96 -6.32
N ALA A 195 8.31 11.27 -6.73
CA ALA A 195 7.14 11.15 -5.86
C ALA A 195 6.76 9.67 -5.66
N TRP A 196 6.48 9.31 -4.40
CA TRP A 196 5.99 8.01 -3.96
C TRP A 196 4.78 8.15 -3.04
N GLU A 197 3.83 7.23 -3.16
CA GLU A 197 2.70 7.07 -2.23
C GLU A 197 2.46 5.58 -1.95
N LEU A 198 2.11 5.27 -0.71
CA LEU A 198 1.78 3.94 -0.25
C LEU A 198 0.37 3.91 0.33
N LYS A 199 -0.34 2.82 0.09
CA LYS A 199 -1.59 2.50 0.79
C LYS A 199 -1.51 1.06 1.29
N THR A 200 -1.66 0.86 2.58
CA THR A 200 -1.55 -0.45 3.23
C THR A 200 -2.89 -0.88 3.80
N SER A 201 -3.12 -2.20 3.85
CA SER A 201 -4.25 -2.83 4.53
C SER A 201 -3.80 -3.66 5.72
N TRP A 202 -4.63 -3.76 6.76
CA TRP A 202 -4.25 -4.32 8.05
C TRP A 202 -5.35 -5.16 8.68
N PHE A 203 -4.97 -6.29 9.28
CA PHE A 203 -5.83 -7.02 10.22
C PHE A 203 -5.60 -6.50 11.63
N TRP A 204 -6.69 -6.15 12.31
CA TRP A 204 -6.62 -5.76 13.72
C TRP A 204 -6.45 -6.98 14.61
N ILE A 205 -5.42 -6.97 15.44
CA ILE A 205 -5.12 -8.06 16.40
C ILE A 205 -5.56 -7.65 17.80
N GLY A 206 -5.50 -6.35 18.13
CA GLY A 206 -5.65 -5.89 19.50
C GLY A 206 -4.51 -6.45 20.36
N THR A 207 -4.83 -7.06 21.49
CA THR A 207 -3.86 -7.65 22.42
C THR A 207 -3.89 -9.17 22.45
N ASP A 208 -4.57 -9.83 21.49
CA ASP A 208 -4.64 -11.28 21.45
C ASP A 208 -3.28 -11.87 21.03
N GLN A 209 -2.56 -12.45 21.99
CA GLN A 209 -1.22 -12.98 21.75
C GLN A 209 -1.23 -14.27 20.91
N GLY A 210 -2.28 -15.09 21.00
CA GLY A 210 -2.41 -16.30 20.20
C GLY A 210 -2.60 -15.97 18.72
N PHE A 211 -3.49 -15.02 18.44
CA PHE A 211 -3.73 -14.52 17.10
C PHE A 211 -2.52 -13.77 16.53
N LYS A 212 -1.83 -12.99 17.35
CA LYS A 212 -0.56 -12.35 16.98
C LYS A 212 0.48 -13.40 16.53
N THR A 213 0.67 -14.46 17.31
CA THR A 213 1.60 -15.55 16.97
C THR A 213 1.18 -16.25 15.69
N LEU A 214 -0.11 -16.59 15.55
CA LEU A 214 -0.64 -17.24 14.35
C LEU A 214 -0.39 -16.41 13.08
N LEU A 215 -0.66 -15.10 13.12
CA LEU A 215 -0.40 -14.23 11.98
C LEU A 215 1.12 -14.09 11.71
N ALA A 216 1.96 -14.04 12.74
CA ALA A 216 3.41 -14.04 12.53
C ALA A 216 3.90 -15.34 11.87
N GLU A 217 3.36 -16.50 12.26
CA GLU A 217 3.66 -17.80 11.65
C GLU A 217 3.17 -17.90 10.20
N ASP A 218 2.04 -17.26 9.89
CA ASP A 218 1.53 -17.08 8.52
C ASP A 218 2.29 -15.98 7.74
N GLY A 219 3.39 -15.47 8.28
CA GLY A 219 4.33 -14.58 7.61
C GLY A 219 3.87 -13.14 7.46
N TYR A 220 2.93 -12.68 8.30
CA TYR A 220 2.53 -11.28 8.32
C TYR A 220 3.55 -10.42 9.06
N TYR A 221 3.82 -9.20 8.55
CA TYR A 221 4.51 -8.18 9.34
C TYR A 221 3.58 -7.61 10.41
N ILE A 222 4.02 -7.67 11.67
CA ILE A 222 3.25 -7.20 12.84
C ILE A 222 3.83 -5.89 13.35
N SER A 223 2.97 -4.89 13.55
CA SER A 223 3.35 -3.58 14.10
C SER A 223 2.40 -3.16 15.24
N GLN A 224 2.85 -2.24 16.09
CA GLN A 224 1.97 -1.57 17.05
C GLN A 224 1.11 -0.56 16.28
N ALA A 225 -0.15 -0.45 16.68
CA ALA A 225 -1.12 0.36 15.98
C ALA A 225 -2.19 0.91 16.92
N TYR A 226 -2.89 1.93 16.44
CA TYR A 226 -4.08 2.42 17.09
C TYR A 226 -5.09 2.95 16.07
N TYR A 227 -6.35 3.03 16.48
CA TYR A 227 -7.39 3.73 15.73
C TYR A 227 -8.37 4.38 16.70
N VAL A 228 -9.22 5.28 16.19
CA VAL A 228 -10.36 5.83 16.94
C VAL A 228 -11.62 5.13 16.47
N ASP A 229 -12.34 4.48 17.39
CA ASP A 229 -13.59 3.79 17.04
C ASP A 229 -14.74 4.78 16.79
N SER A 230 -15.90 4.25 16.39
CA SER A 230 -17.08 5.06 16.08
C SER A 230 -17.64 5.85 17.26
N THR A 231 -17.26 5.48 18.49
CA THR A 231 -17.63 6.19 19.74
C THR A 231 -16.60 7.24 20.15
N GLY A 232 -15.51 7.40 19.39
CA GLY A 232 -14.44 8.34 19.68
C GLY A 232 -13.38 7.79 20.65
N GLN A 233 -13.40 6.50 20.98
CA GLN A 233 -12.43 5.91 21.91
C GLN A 233 -11.21 5.38 21.17
N TYR A 234 -10.04 5.55 21.79
CA TYR A 234 -8.79 4.99 21.28
C TYR A 234 -8.73 3.49 21.51
N GLN A 235 -8.51 2.76 20.43
CA GLN A 235 -8.23 1.33 20.44
C GLN A 235 -6.75 1.15 20.13
N VAL A 236 -5.99 0.59 21.07
CA VAL A 236 -4.53 0.41 21.00
C VAL A 236 -4.22 -1.08 21.02
N GLY A 237 -3.26 -1.52 20.22
CA GLY A 237 -2.94 -2.94 20.06
C GLY A 237 -1.97 -3.21 18.91
N TYR A 238 -1.95 -4.45 18.44
CA TYR A 238 -1.16 -4.88 17.28
C TYR A 238 -2.01 -4.95 16.01
N ALA A 239 -1.36 -4.87 14.87
CA ALA A 239 -1.96 -5.10 13.56
C ALA A 239 -1.00 -5.84 12.63
N ALA A 240 -1.56 -6.63 11.71
CA ALA A 240 -0.82 -7.39 10.70
C ALA A 240 -1.01 -6.80 9.30
N LEU A 241 0.08 -6.52 8.59
CA LEU A 241 0.06 -5.95 7.23
C LEU A 241 -0.46 -6.98 6.23
N SER A 242 -1.68 -6.81 5.72
CA SER A 242 -2.30 -7.78 4.78
C SER A 242 -2.07 -7.45 3.31
N GLY A 243 -1.73 -6.21 2.98
CA GLY A 243 -1.51 -5.77 1.60
C GLY A 243 -0.92 -4.37 1.51
N MET A 244 -0.33 -4.05 0.36
CA MET A 244 0.35 -2.78 0.08
C MET A 244 0.27 -2.43 -1.40
N HIS A 245 -0.29 -1.26 -1.69
CA HIS A 245 -0.06 -0.55 -2.95
C HIS A 245 1.21 0.27 -2.84
N VAL A 246 2.07 0.20 -3.86
CA VAL A 246 3.24 1.05 -4.03
C VAL A 246 3.11 1.81 -5.33
N ILE A 247 3.06 3.14 -5.24
CA ILE A 247 2.84 4.04 -6.35
C ILE A 247 4.04 4.98 -6.46
N ASN A 248 4.60 5.16 -7.65
CA ASN A 248 5.68 6.11 -7.89
C ASN A 248 5.64 6.73 -9.28
N LYS A 249 6.34 7.85 -9.49
CA LYS A 249 6.30 8.60 -10.75
C LYS A 249 7.51 8.34 -11.66
N LEU A 250 7.96 7.09 -11.75
CA LEU A 250 9.01 6.69 -12.69
C LEU A 250 8.61 6.97 -14.16
N THR A 251 7.34 6.74 -14.50
CA THR A 251 6.74 7.04 -15.82
C THR A 251 5.85 8.30 -15.74
N PRO A 252 5.55 8.96 -16.88
CA PRO A 252 4.57 10.05 -16.93
C PRO A 252 3.18 9.64 -16.46
N ASP A 253 2.79 8.37 -16.68
CA ASP A 253 1.51 7.77 -16.28
C ASP A 253 1.57 7.08 -14.92
N TRP A 254 2.64 7.32 -14.15
CA TRP A 254 3.01 6.67 -12.88
C TRP A 254 3.05 5.12 -12.94
N VAL A 255 3.73 4.53 -11.97
CA VAL A 255 3.80 3.07 -11.80
C VAL A 255 2.95 2.70 -10.60
N TRP A 256 2.03 1.77 -10.80
CA TRP A 256 1.23 1.15 -9.77
C TRP A 256 1.66 -0.31 -9.60
N THR A 257 1.92 -0.71 -8.36
CA THR A 257 2.16 -2.12 -8.01
C THR A 257 1.35 -2.47 -6.77
N THR A 258 0.89 -3.71 -6.68
CA THR A 258 0.11 -4.18 -5.52
C THR A 258 0.62 -5.54 -5.03
N PHE A 259 0.85 -5.62 -3.72
CA PHE A 259 1.27 -6.82 -3.01
C PHE A 259 0.23 -7.21 -1.97
N GLU A 260 0.00 -8.50 -1.77
CA GLU A 260 -0.83 -9.01 -0.67
C GLU A 260 -0.26 -10.29 -0.08
N ASN A 261 -0.63 -10.60 1.16
CA ASN A 261 -0.25 -11.87 1.79
C ASN A 261 -1.16 -13.00 1.28
N ARG A 262 -0.56 -14.10 0.81
CA ARG A 262 -1.27 -15.25 0.24
C ARG A 262 -2.21 -15.97 1.22
N ASN A 263 -2.04 -15.73 2.53
CA ASN A 263 -2.88 -16.30 3.58
C ASN A 263 -4.15 -15.47 3.86
N ASN A 264 -4.35 -14.32 3.19
CA ASN A 264 -5.52 -13.45 3.38
C ASN A 264 -6.89 -14.16 3.31
N PRO A 265 -7.13 -15.14 2.42
CA PRO A 265 -8.41 -15.86 2.36
C PRO A 265 -8.75 -16.67 3.62
N LYS A 266 -7.77 -16.95 4.50
CA LYS A 266 -8.04 -17.59 5.81
C LYS A 266 -8.81 -16.63 6.74
N TYR A 267 -8.50 -15.34 6.65
CA TYR A 267 -8.88 -14.32 7.64
C TYR A 267 -9.97 -13.36 7.17
N THR A 268 -10.21 -13.25 5.87
CA THR A 268 -11.19 -12.29 5.30
C THR A 268 -12.23 -12.98 4.44
N VAL A 269 -13.40 -12.37 4.37
CA VAL A 269 -14.57 -12.92 3.66
C VAL A 269 -15.28 -11.88 2.81
N THR A 270 -15.94 -12.35 1.75
CA THR A 270 -16.85 -11.53 0.94
C THR A 270 -18.07 -11.09 1.76
N ASN A 271 -18.74 -10.04 1.30
CA ASN A 271 -20.02 -9.60 1.86
C ASN A 271 -21.21 -10.44 1.37
N ASP A 272 -20.96 -11.59 0.72
CA ASP A 272 -21.99 -12.52 0.25
C ASP A 272 -22.77 -13.15 1.42
N THR A 273 -23.95 -13.71 1.12
CA THR A 273 -24.70 -14.56 2.05
C THR A 273 -24.90 -15.94 1.39
N PRO A 274 -24.21 -17.01 1.85
CA PRO A 274 -23.23 -17.05 2.94
C PRO A 274 -21.87 -16.41 2.56
N PRO A 275 -21.10 -15.89 3.53
CA PRO A 275 -19.77 -15.32 3.29
C PRO A 275 -18.79 -16.37 2.75
N LYS A 276 -17.96 -15.99 1.77
CA LYS A 276 -16.91 -16.85 1.19
C LYS A 276 -15.53 -16.28 1.49
N PRO A 277 -14.46 -17.09 1.53
CA PRO A 277 -13.09 -16.57 1.59
C PRO A 277 -12.84 -15.49 0.54
N MET A 278 -12.27 -14.36 0.94
CA MET A 278 -11.89 -13.29 0.02
C MET A 278 -10.62 -13.70 -0.73
N THR A 279 -10.70 -13.81 -2.05
CA THR A 279 -9.59 -14.16 -2.94
C THR A 279 -9.36 -13.06 -3.97
N ASN A 280 -8.12 -12.92 -4.45
CA ASN A 280 -7.82 -12.05 -5.58
C ASN A 280 -8.30 -12.70 -6.89
N ILE A 281 -9.11 -11.98 -7.67
CA ILE A 281 -9.61 -12.46 -8.97
C ILE A 281 -8.87 -11.87 -10.17
N THR A 282 -7.93 -10.94 -9.94
CA THR A 282 -7.18 -10.22 -10.98
C THR A 282 -5.72 -10.65 -11.11
N GLY A 283 -5.20 -11.41 -10.14
CA GLY A 283 -3.85 -11.95 -10.21
C GLY A 283 -3.53 -12.98 -9.12
N PRO A 284 -2.24 -13.36 -8.95
CA PRO A 284 -1.09 -12.81 -9.67
C PRO A 284 -1.16 -12.94 -11.20
N THR A 285 -0.70 -11.93 -11.92
CA THR A 285 -0.57 -11.98 -13.39
C THR A 285 0.44 -13.05 -13.81
N ASP A 286 0.35 -13.53 -15.06
CA ASP A 286 1.30 -14.52 -15.57
C ASP A 286 2.75 -14.04 -15.55
N ALA A 287 2.98 -12.73 -15.74
CA ALA A 287 4.30 -12.13 -15.62
C ALA A 287 4.81 -12.08 -14.16
N ALA A 288 3.91 -11.87 -13.18
CA ALA A 288 4.28 -11.80 -11.77
C ALA A 288 4.63 -13.17 -11.16
N LYS A 289 3.94 -14.25 -11.59
CA LYS A 289 4.12 -15.61 -11.05
C LYS A 289 5.58 -16.09 -10.99
N PRO A 290 6.38 -16.09 -12.07
CA PRO A 290 7.77 -16.57 -12.01
C PRO A 290 8.66 -15.68 -11.11
N VAL A 291 8.40 -14.37 -11.08
CA VAL A 291 9.16 -13.43 -10.24
C VAL A 291 8.81 -13.64 -8.77
N ASN A 292 7.52 -13.84 -8.44
CA ASN A 292 7.07 -14.21 -7.09
C ASN A 292 7.84 -15.43 -6.57
N ILE A 293 7.92 -16.51 -7.36
CA ILE A 293 8.64 -17.73 -6.96
C ILE A 293 10.10 -17.43 -6.63
N SER A 294 10.79 -16.67 -7.48
CA SER A 294 12.20 -16.33 -7.29
C SER A 294 12.41 -15.48 -6.02
N PHE A 295 11.65 -14.40 -5.85
CA PHE A 295 11.81 -13.49 -4.72
C PHE A 295 11.36 -14.12 -3.40
N GLN A 296 10.30 -14.92 -3.39
CA GLN A 296 9.86 -15.62 -2.18
C GLN A 296 10.88 -16.66 -1.70
N GLN A 297 11.62 -17.30 -2.62
CA GLN A 297 12.74 -18.18 -2.28
C GLN A 297 13.95 -17.39 -1.74
N GLN A 298 14.21 -16.21 -2.30
CA GLN A 298 15.36 -15.38 -1.91
C GLN A 298 15.15 -14.62 -0.60
N TYR A 299 13.93 -14.16 -0.33
CA TYR A 299 13.58 -13.30 0.81
C TYR A 299 12.58 -13.98 1.75
N SER A 300 13.09 -14.82 2.65
CA SER A 300 12.27 -15.66 3.55
C SER A 300 11.28 -14.88 4.41
N ASN A 301 11.63 -13.66 4.83
CA ASN A 301 10.77 -12.78 5.62
C ASN A 301 9.61 -12.17 4.80
N LEU A 302 9.66 -12.25 3.48
CA LEU A 302 8.61 -11.78 2.56
C LEU A 302 7.97 -12.94 1.78
N ALA A 303 8.31 -14.19 2.10
CA ALA A 303 7.92 -15.37 1.34
C ALA A 303 6.40 -15.61 1.27
N GLN A 304 5.62 -14.97 2.16
CA GLN A 304 4.16 -15.07 2.18
C GLN A 304 3.46 -13.90 1.48
N TYR A 305 4.20 -12.89 1.00
CA TYR A 305 3.66 -11.83 0.14
C TYR A 305 3.87 -12.17 -1.33
N GLU A 306 2.94 -11.77 -2.17
CA GLU A 306 3.03 -11.93 -3.61
C GLU A 306 2.67 -10.63 -4.34
N LEU A 307 3.41 -10.33 -5.40
CA LEU A 307 3.03 -9.29 -6.37
C LEU A 307 1.81 -9.79 -7.13
N ILE A 308 0.73 -9.03 -7.11
CA ILE A 308 -0.44 -9.31 -7.93
C ILE A 308 -0.22 -8.85 -9.36
N GLY A 309 0.38 -7.66 -9.55
CA GLY A 309 0.69 -7.15 -10.88
C GLY A 309 1.19 -5.70 -10.85
N VAL A 310 1.52 -5.20 -12.04
CA VAL A 310 2.04 -3.85 -12.27
C VAL A 310 1.21 -3.18 -13.37
N GLN A 311 0.87 -1.90 -13.21
CA GLN A 311 0.36 -1.05 -14.29
C GLN A 311 1.24 0.20 -14.39
N TYR A 312 1.60 0.66 -15.59
CA TYR A 312 2.46 1.84 -15.75
C TYR A 312 2.26 2.67 -17.02
N ASP A 313 1.25 2.30 -17.82
CA ASP A 313 0.77 3.01 -19.00
C ASP A 313 -0.75 3.10 -18.87
N GLN A 314 -1.29 4.31 -18.73
CA GLN A 314 -2.73 4.47 -18.49
C GLN A 314 -3.57 4.29 -19.76
N HIS A 315 -2.96 4.43 -20.93
CA HIS A 315 -3.63 4.29 -22.23
C HIS A 315 -3.66 2.84 -22.70
N GLN A 316 -2.68 2.04 -22.29
CA GLN A 316 -2.55 0.61 -22.59
C GLN A 316 -2.25 -0.16 -21.31
N ALA A 317 -3.07 0.03 -20.27
CA ALA A 317 -2.89 -0.64 -19.01
C ALA A 317 -2.98 -2.16 -19.21
N GLU A 318 -1.88 -2.86 -18.94
CA GLU A 318 -1.78 -4.32 -19.00
C GLU A 318 -1.27 -4.84 -17.65
N PRO A 319 -2.07 -5.59 -16.88
CA PRO A 319 -3.46 -5.98 -17.18
C PRO A 319 -4.40 -4.77 -17.11
N LYS A 320 -5.50 -4.78 -17.87
CA LYS A 320 -6.52 -3.73 -17.81
C LYS A 320 -7.13 -3.59 -16.41
N LEU A 321 -7.43 -4.73 -15.79
CA LEU A 321 -7.95 -4.81 -14.43
C LEU A 321 -6.85 -5.29 -13.48
N LEU A 322 -6.69 -4.57 -12.38
CA LEU A 322 -5.75 -4.89 -11.32
C LEU A 322 -6.38 -4.48 -9.98
N ALA A 323 -6.41 -5.41 -9.05
CA ALA A 323 -7.01 -5.21 -7.74
C ALA A 323 -6.18 -5.91 -6.66
N ASN A 324 -6.24 -5.40 -5.44
CA ASN A 324 -5.86 -6.11 -4.23
C ASN A 324 -7.13 -6.63 -3.56
N SER A 325 -7.13 -7.89 -3.13
CA SER A 325 -8.28 -8.52 -2.50
C SER A 325 -8.71 -7.81 -1.22
N GLN A 326 -7.81 -7.07 -0.58
CA GLN A 326 -8.05 -6.35 0.67
C GLN A 326 -8.45 -4.88 0.47
N LEU A 327 -7.92 -4.23 -0.56
CA LEU A 327 -8.08 -2.78 -0.78
C LEU A 327 -9.22 -2.43 -1.76
N GLU A 328 -9.51 -3.32 -2.72
CA GLU A 328 -10.54 -3.15 -3.75
C GLU A 328 -11.67 -4.20 -3.66
N SER A 329 -11.75 -4.89 -2.52
CA SER A 329 -12.43 -6.16 -2.29
C SER A 329 -13.71 -6.46 -3.09
N ALA A 330 -14.71 -5.56 -3.06
CA ALA A 330 -16.02 -5.79 -3.69
C ALA A 330 -16.09 -5.34 -5.17
N PHE A 331 -15.08 -4.64 -5.67
CA PHE A 331 -15.06 -4.10 -7.04
C PHE A 331 -13.83 -4.54 -7.84
N GLN A 332 -13.18 -5.64 -7.45
CA GLN A 332 -12.02 -6.18 -8.16
C GLN A 332 -12.26 -6.35 -9.68
N GLY A 333 -13.45 -6.83 -10.07
CA GLY A 333 -13.83 -7.06 -11.46
C GLY A 333 -14.08 -5.79 -12.29
N SER A 334 -14.02 -4.61 -11.66
CA SER A 334 -14.13 -3.30 -12.30
C SER A 334 -13.03 -2.33 -11.86
N SER A 335 -11.96 -2.84 -11.23
CA SER A 335 -10.83 -2.04 -10.76
C SER A 335 -9.75 -1.92 -11.83
N SER A 336 -9.51 -0.71 -12.33
CA SER A 336 -8.28 -0.34 -13.05
C SER A 336 -7.63 0.81 -12.28
N CYS A 337 -6.50 0.54 -11.64
CA CYS A 337 -5.89 1.49 -10.72
C CYS A 337 -5.47 2.78 -11.42
N LEU A 338 -4.82 2.69 -12.59
CA LEU A 338 -4.45 3.86 -13.38
C LEU A 338 -5.67 4.65 -13.86
N ALA A 339 -6.69 3.97 -14.42
CA ALA A 339 -7.88 4.66 -14.89
C ALA A 339 -8.63 5.37 -13.75
N CYS A 340 -8.81 4.72 -12.61
CA CYS A 340 -9.45 5.30 -11.43
C CYS A 340 -8.63 6.47 -10.85
N HIS A 341 -7.32 6.31 -10.70
CA HIS A 341 -6.46 7.37 -10.18
C HIS A 341 -6.28 8.53 -11.17
N SER A 342 -6.39 8.31 -12.48
CA SER A 342 -6.39 9.38 -13.49
C SER A 342 -7.54 10.37 -13.31
N THR A 343 -8.59 10.00 -12.55
CA THR A 343 -9.73 10.87 -12.25
C THR A 343 -9.49 11.80 -11.05
N ALA A 344 -8.34 11.71 -10.37
CA ALA A 344 -7.99 12.60 -9.28
C ALA A 344 -7.99 14.06 -9.79
N ALA A 345 -9.04 14.79 -9.42
CA ALA A 345 -9.24 16.15 -9.90
C ALA A 345 -10.11 16.94 -8.92
N TYR A 346 -9.94 18.26 -8.95
CA TYR A 346 -10.59 19.19 -8.04
C TYR A 346 -11.14 20.40 -8.79
N SER A 347 -12.38 20.80 -8.49
CA SER A 347 -12.97 22.02 -9.04
C SER A 347 -12.90 23.13 -8.02
N THR A 348 -12.17 24.20 -8.32
CA THR A 348 -12.15 25.41 -7.49
C THR A 348 -13.48 26.16 -7.53
N GLN A 349 -14.22 26.09 -8.65
CA GLN A 349 -15.53 26.73 -8.81
C GLN A 349 -16.63 26.04 -8.01
N LYS A 350 -16.71 24.71 -8.13
CA LYS A 350 -17.73 23.89 -7.43
C LYS A 350 -17.29 23.51 -6.02
N ASN A 351 -16.02 23.75 -5.69
CA ASN A 351 -15.42 23.43 -4.40
C ASN A 351 -15.54 21.94 -4.03
N ASN A 352 -15.39 21.04 -5.00
CA ASN A 352 -15.55 19.60 -4.82
C ASN A 352 -14.49 18.80 -5.59
N PHE A 353 -14.27 17.56 -5.16
CA PHE A 353 -13.47 16.61 -5.92
C PHE A 353 -14.32 15.98 -7.03
N PHE A 354 -13.68 15.55 -8.09
CA PHE A 354 -14.33 14.78 -9.15
C PHE A 354 -14.95 13.49 -8.58
N SER A 355 -16.13 13.12 -9.08
CA SER A 355 -16.74 11.84 -8.73
C SER A 355 -16.17 10.77 -9.65
N PHE A 356 -15.34 9.88 -9.12
CA PHE A 356 -14.89 8.70 -9.86
C PHE A 356 -16.00 7.65 -10.06
N ASN A 357 -17.16 7.78 -9.39
CA ASN A 357 -18.34 7.01 -9.77
C ASN A 357 -18.93 7.59 -11.05
N ILE A 358 -18.83 6.83 -12.14
CA ILE A 358 -19.29 7.21 -13.48
C ILE A 358 -20.72 6.75 -13.79
N ASP A 359 -21.37 6.00 -12.88
CA ASP A 359 -22.80 5.73 -12.98
C ASP A 359 -23.61 6.80 -12.22
N HIS A 360 -24.52 7.45 -12.95
CA HIS A 360 -25.40 8.50 -12.44
C HIS A 360 -26.82 7.98 -12.09
N THR A 361 -27.08 6.69 -12.31
CA THR A 361 -28.39 6.05 -12.12
C THR A 361 -28.56 5.30 -10.80
N GLY A 362 -27.56 5.39 -9.92
CA GLY A 362 -27.60 4.86 -8.55
C GLY A 362 -26.79 3.58 -8.32
N GLY A 363 -26.20 2.99 -9.37
CA GLY A 363 -25.13 2.02 -9.21
C GLY A 363 -23.78 2.68 -8.94
N ILE A 364 -22.81 1.88 -8.49
CA ILE A 364 -21.42 2.30 -8.36
C ILE A 364 -20.65 1.66 -9.52
N LEU A 365 -20.13 2.50 -10.41
CA LEU A 365 -19.29 2.09 -11.53
C LEU A 365 -18.00 2.88 -11.53
N TYR A 366 -16.88 2.17 -11.63
CA TYR A 366 -15.55 2.76 -11.69
C TYR A 366 -15.02 2.79 -13.14
N PRO A 367 -14.21 3.80 -13.48
CA PRO A 367 -13.55 3.84 -14.77
C PRO A 367 -12.54 2.69 -14.87
N THR A 368 -12.71 1.86 -15.90
CA THR A 368 -11.74 0.81 -16.29
C THR A 368 -10.85 1.25 -17.46
N SER A 369 -11.02 2.48 -17.92
CA SER A 369 -10.26 3.15 -18.97
C SER A 369 -10.21 4.64 -18.66
N VAL A 370 -9.16 5.33 -19.11
CA VAL A 370 -8.98 6.77 -18.90
C VAL A 370 -10.17 7.53 -19.49
N LEU A 371 -10.75 8.43 -18.68
CA LEU A 371 -11.84 9.30 -19.11
C LEU A 371 -11.30 10.42 -20.01
N PRO A 372 -12.04 10.83 -21.06
CA PRO A 372 -11.60 11.89 -21.95
C PRO A 372 -11.55 13.26 -21.25
N ASP A 373 -10.65 14.14 -21.71
CA ASP A 373 -10.43 15.47 -21.10
C ASP A 373 -11.71 16.33 -20.98
N LYS A 374 -12.66 16.15 -21.89
CA LYS A 374 -13.97 16.84 -21.85
C LYS A 374 -14.75 16.59 -20.55
N ASP A 375 -14.52 15.46 -19.87
CA ASP A 375 -15.20 15.12 -18.62
C ASP A 375 -14.64 15.95 -17.44
N PHE A 376 -13.44 16.52 -17.59
CA PHE A 376 -12.75 17.32 -16.58
C PHE A 376 -12.92 18.84 -16.78
N VAL A 377 -13.83 19.29 -17.65
CA VAL A 377 -14.11 20.73 -17.81
C VAL A 377 -14.50 21.36 -16.46
N GLY A 378 -13.73 22.36 -16.04
CA GLY A 378 -13.91 23.04 -14.74
C GLY A 378 -13.22 22.35 -13.56
N TYR A 379 -12.39 21.33 -13.81
CA TYR A 379 -11.54 20.67 -12.83
C TYR A 379 -10.05 20.85 -13.16
N GLN A 380 -9.22 20.91 -12.13
CA GLN A 380 -7.77 20.76 -12.20
C GLN A 380 -7.40 19.34 -11.79
N LYS A 381 -6.61 18.65 -12.61
CA LYS A 381 -6.06 17.33 -12.27
C LYS A 381 -5.12 17.45 -11.06
N LEU A 382 -5.14 16.43 -10.21
CA LEU A 382 -4.31 16.30 -9.03
C LEU A 382 -3.21 15.25 -9.23
N ASP A 383 -2.78 15.07 -10.48
CA ASP A 383 -1.92 13.96 -10.89
C ASP A 383 -2.63 12.61 -10.56
N TYR A 384 -1.97 11.68 -9.87
CA TYR A 384 -2.57 10.43 -9.36
C TYR A 384 -2.99 10.47 -7.87
N VAL A 385 -2.80 11.61 -7.19
CA VAL A 385 -2.74 11.69 -5.72
C VAL A 385 -4.13 11.92 -5.12
N TRP A 386 -4.92 10.85 -5.00
CA TRP A 386 -6.23 10.89 -4.35
C TRP A 386 -6.19 11.20 -2.84
N SER A 387 -5.03 11.05 -2.19
CA SER A 387 -4.90 11.37 -0.76
C SER A 387 -5.17 12.85 -0.45
N LEU A 388 -5.01 13.76 -1.42
CA LEU A 388 -5.39 15.18 -1.33
C LEU A 388 -6.87 15.38 -0.96
N LYS A 389 -7.72 14.37 -1.20
CA LYS A 389 -9.13 14.36 -0.75
C LYS A 389 -9.29 14.48 0.77
N ARG A 390 -8.26 14.13 1.54
CA ARG A 390 -8.25 14.21 3.00
C ARG A 390 -7.98 15.61 3.53
N ALA A 391 -7.56 16.55 2.68
CA ALA A 391 -7.32 17.93 3.05
C ALA A 391 -8.56 18.58 3.69
N GLN A 392 -8.35 19.35 4.76
CA GLN A 392 -9.42 20.02 5.51
C GLN A 392 -9.35 21.55 5.35
N TRP A 393 -10.45 22.24 5.64
CA TRP A 393 -10.48 23.71 5.69
C TRP A 393 -9.84 24.25 6.95
N LYS A 394 -9.25 25.45 6.88
CA LYS A 394 -8.96 26.27 8.06
C LYS A 394 -10.25 26.90 8.59
N ARG A 395 -10.97 26.17 9.46
CA ARG A 395 -12.21 26.64 10.09
C ARG A 395 -12.25 26.28 11.57
#